data_AF-A0A524AU21-F1
#
_entry.id   AF-A0A524AU21-F1
#
_cell.length_a   1.000
_cell.length_b   1.000
_cell.length_c   1.000
_cell.angle_alpha   90.00
_cell.angle_beta   90.00
_cell.angle_gamma   90.00
#
_symmetry.space_group_name_H-M   'P 1'
#
loop_
_entity.id
_entity.type
_entity.pdbx_description
1 polymer ?
#
loop_
_entity_poly.entity_id
_entity_poly.type
_entity_poly.pdbx_seq_one_letter_code
_entity_poly.pdbx_strand_id
1 'polypeptide(L)'
;MAICSTGKVVFLEQDNGRARMKDLFSKCGCNCGRCPSYKENLQTDEDRQRCSDGWYRYLGFRLSPDKLRLCDGCQTPDDENPVRYQNCYVRRCAVRNGVETCAHCSGYPCEDVKNLHVIQRADARERIVARLGTPIPEEDYLAFIEPYEGIKHLDEIRASLGPEDIVGMTKVSARPKLVDFPDDLPFSKEETSAFEAIYRLLAAVESVEDISYARQAALKKRRRHLLKILWAFGRFGKPKEEGGSHLVIDGETYLAQKIHSSYSRVKNYCKALVEYGVRCEHVPLTEEGWLTPGGALRRGGWFMEMSFDDDAGGVSVLEALRGYTARLNEEYGERAFRYFSKADMRVLIM
;
A
#
# COMPACT_ATOMS: atom_id res chain seq x y z
N MET A 1 -38.48 13.55 -31.60
CA MET A 1 -37.81 14.75 -31.08
C MET A 1 -38.30 14.96 -29.66
N ALA A 2 -37.49 14.61 -28.66
CA ALA A 2 -37.73 14.93 -27.25
C ALA A 2 -36.36 15.09 -26.59
N ILE A 3 -36.07 16.30 -26.13
CA ILE A 3 -34.88 16.68 -25.38
C ILE A 3 -35.25 16.56 -23.90
N CYS A 4 -34.45 15.85 -23.12
CA CYS A 4 -34.46 15.96 -21.66
C CYS A 4 -33.03 16.15 -21.15
N SER A 5 -32.86 17.24 -20.41
CA SER A 5 -31.62 17.79 -19.89
C SER A 5 -31.22 17.13 -18.57
N THR A 6 -30.58 15.97 -18.61
CA THR A 6 -29.63 15.51 -17.58
C THR A 6 -28.72 14.47 -18.22
N GLY A 7 -27.43 14.78 -18.36
CA GLY A 7 -26.43 13.97 -19.09
C GLY A 7 -26.08 12.65 -18.40
N LYS A 8 -27.02 11.71 -18.30
CA LYS A 8 -26.75 10.30 -18.04
C LYS A 8 -26.92 9.53 -19.35
N VAL A 9 -25.81 9.10 -19.93
CA VAL A 9 -25.82 8.13 -21.03
C VAL A 9 -26.31 6.80 -20.45
N VAL A 10 -27.55 6.44 -20.78
CA VAL A 10 -28.11 5.12 -20.53
C VAL A 10 -27.65 4.23 -21.66
N PHE A 11 -26.66 3.37 -21.41
CA PHE A 11 -26.26 2.33 -22.37
C PHE A 11 -27.25 1.16 -22.31
N LEU A 12 -28.30 1.27 -23.12
CA LEU A 12 -29.10 0.13 -23.57
C LEU A 12 -28.68 -0.19 -25.01
N GLU A 13 -27.90 -1.26 -25.18
CA GLU A 13 -27.80 -1.95 -26.47
C GLU A 13 -28.58 -3.25 -26.37
N GLN A 14 -29.62 -3.37 -27.19
CA GLN A 14 -30.26 -4.65 -27.49
C GLN A 14 -29.60 -5.20 -28.75
N ASP A 15 -29.10 -6.44 -28.69
CA ASP A 15 -28.65 -7.13 -29.90
C ASP A 15 -28.78 -8.65 -29.74
N ASN A 16 -29.69 -9.23 -30.53
CA ASN A 16 -29.80 -10.63 -30.97
C ASN A 16 -29.52 -11.77 -29.97
N GLY A 17 -30.43 -11.98 -29.01
CA GLY A 17 -30.85 -13.34 -28.57
C GLY A 17 -29.81 -14.25 -27.88
N ARG A 18 -28.58 -13.79 -27.64
CA ARG A 18 -27.57 -14.46 -26.83
C ARG A 18 -27.11 -13.46 -25.78
N ALA A 19 -27.35 -13.75 -24.49
CA ALA A 19 -26.93 -12.87 -23.40
C ALA A 19 -25.40 -12.67 -23.45
N ARG A 20 -24.94 -11.58 -24.07
CA ARG A 20 -23.56 -11.12 -23.91
C ARG A 20 -23.43 -10.61 -22.48
N MET A 21 -22.57 -11.24 -21.68
CA MET A 21 -22.14 -10.65 -20.40
C MET A 21 -21.64 -9.24 -20.69
N LYS A 22 -22.31 -8.24 -20.08
CA LYS A 22 -21.98 -6.83 -20.29
C LYS A 22 -20.60 -6.56 -19.73
N ASP A 23 -19.67 -6.12 -20.58
CA ASP A 23 -18.36 -5.70 -20.09
C ASP A 23 -18.54 -4.44 -19.23
N LEU A 24 -18.25 -4.60 -17.94
CA LEU A 24 -18.38 -3.54 -16.95
C LEU A 24 -17.02 -3.37 -16.27
N PHE A 25 -16.22 -2.42 -16.75
CA PHE A 25 -14.90 -2.19 -16.20
C PHE A 25 -14.94 -1.35 -14.92
N SER A 26 -14.22 -1.82 -13.91
CA SER A 26 -13.94 -1.05 -12.70
C SER A 26 -13.01 0.13 -12.98
N LYS A 27 -12.85 1.02 -11.99
CA LYS A 27 -11.92 2.15 -12.09
C LYS A 27 -10.49 1.72 -12.44
N CYS A 28 -10.05 0.55 -12.00
CA CYS A 28 -8.73 0.00 -12.29
C CYS A 28 -8.71 -0.99 -13.46
N GLY A 29 -9.80 -1.12 -14.23
CA GLY A 29 -9.86 -2.00 -15.39
C GLY A 29 -10.21 -3.46 -15.13
N CYS A 30 -10.31 -3.92 -13.88
CA CYS A 30 -10.89 -5.26 -13.65
C CYS A 30 -12.32 -5.29 -14.22
N ASN A 31 -12.69 -6.34 -14.95
CA ASN A 31 -14.02 -6.53 -15.51
C ASN A 31 -14.97 -7.05 -14.41
N CYS A 32 -15.74 -6.14 -13.81
CA CYS A 32 -16.76 -6.49 -12.82
C CYS A 32 -17.86 -7.36 -13.44
N GLY A 33 -18.23 -7.14 -14.70
CA GLY A 33 -19.31 -7.89 -15.36
C GLY A 33 -19.03 -9.40 -15.44
N ARG A 34 -17.75 -9.79 -15.49
CA ARG A 34 -17.30 -11.19 -15.51
C ARG A 34 -16.75 -11.68 -14.17
N CYS A 35 -16.68 -10.83 -13.16
CA CYS A 35 -16.14 -11.19 -11.86
C CYS A 35 -17.12 -12.13 -11.12
N PRO A 36 -16.69 -13.31 -10.63
CA PRO A 36 -17.56 -14.26 -9.94
C PRO A 36 -18.18 -13.72 -8.64
N SER A 37 -17.63 -12.65 -8.05
CA SER A 37 -18.18 -12.03 -6.84
C SER A 37 -19.06 -10.81 -7.12
N TYR A 38 -19.26 -10.43 -8.39
CA TYR A 38 -20.16 -9.35 -8.75
C TYR A 38 -21.59 -9.77 -8.41
N LYS A 39 -22.40 -8.84 -7.91
CA LYS A 39 -23.73 -9.15 -7.40
C LYS A 39 -24.57 -9.95 -8.38
N GLU A 40 -24.50 -9.66 -9.69
CA GLU A 40 -25.28 -10.36 -10.72
C GLU A 40 -24.78 -11.80 -10.98
N ASN A 41 -23.53 -12.11 -10.66
CA ASN A 41 -22.89 -13.41 -10.89
C ASN A 41 -22.85 -14.32 -9.65
N LEU A 42 -23.22 -13.81 -8.47
CA LEU A 42 -23.12 -14.52 -7.20
C LEU A 42 -24.52 -14.73 -6.58
N GLN A 43 -25.36 -15.56 -7.20
CA GLN A 43 -26.78 -15.68 -6.84
C GLN A 43 -27.08 -16.89 -5.94
N THR A 44 -26.33 -17.97 -6.10
CA THR A 44 -26.58 -19.26 -5.46
C THR A 44 -25.42 -19.69 -4.56
N ASP A 45 -25.64 -20.69 -3.71
CA ASP A 45 -24.56 -21.31 -2.93
C ASP A 45 -23.53 -22.02 -3.81
N GLU A 46 -23.96 -22.52 -4.96
CA GLU A 46 -23.09 -23.10 -5.99
C GLU A 46 -22.16 -22.03 -6.59
N ASP A 47 -22.67 -20.83 -6.88
CA ASP A 47 -21.84 -19.70 -7.34
C ASP A 47 -20.80 -19.31 -6.29
N ARG A 48 -21.19 -19.30 -5.01
CA ARG A 48 -20.29 -19.00 -3.89
C ARG A 48 -19.18 -20.04 -3.78
N GLN A 49 -19.52 -21.32 -3.89
CA GLN A 49 -18.55 -22.40 -3.87
C GLN A 49 -17.60 -22.30 -5.06
N ARG A 50 -18.13 -22.11 -6.26
CA ARG A 50 -17.36 -21.93 -7.50
C ARG A 50 -16.40 -20.74 -7.41
N CYS A 51 -16.87 -19.60 -6.91
CA CYS A 51 -16.06 -18.40 -6.70
C CYS A 51 -14.92 -18.66 -5.71
N SER A 52 -15.23 -19.29 -4.55
CA SER A 52 -14.25 -19.66 -3.53
C SER A 52 -13.16 -20.58 -4.07
N ASP A 53 -13.54 -21.64 -4.78
CA ASP A 53 -12.62 -22.63 -5.31
C ASP A 53 -11.78 -22.09 -6.46
N GLY A 54 -12.38 -21.31 -7.37
CA GLY A 54 -11.65 -20.67 -8.46
C GLY A 54 -10.62 -19.65 -7.98
N TRP A 55 -10.98 -18.79 -7.01
CA TRP A 55 -10.02 -17.87 -6.39
C TRP A 55 -8.89 -18.60 -5.67
N TYR A 56 -9.19 -19.69 -4.98
CA TYR A 56 -8.16 -20.49 -4.32
C TYR A 56 -7.22 -21.14 -5.33
N ARG A 57 -7.79 -21.80 -6.34
CA ARG A 57 -7.05 -22.53 -7.38
C ARG A 57 -6.17 -21.59 -8.19
N TYR A 58 -6.74 -20.51 -8.73
CA TYR A 58 -6.07 -19.65 -9.71
C TYR A 58 -5.36 -18.46 -9.09
N LEU A 59 -5.93 -17.84 -8.04
CA LEU A 59 -5.37 -16.63 -7.43
C LEU A 59 -4.67 -16.89 -6.09
N GLY A 60 -4.77 -18.10 -5.54
CA GLY A 60 -4.03 -18.52 -4.35
C GLY A 60 -4.58 -18.00 -3.02
N PHE A 61 -5.79 -17.42 -3.01
CA PHE A 61 -6.45 -16.98 -1.78
C PHE A 61 -7.84 -17.61 -1.64
N ARG A 62 -8.24 -17.93 -0.41
CA ARG A 62 -9.55 -18.55 -0.13
C ARG A 62 -10.38 -17.66 0.77
N LEU A 63 -11.59 -17.36 0.34
CA LEU A 63 -12.67 -16.87 1.20
C LEU A 63 -13.70 -17.98 1.27
N SER A 64 -14.19 -18.28 2.48
CA SER A 64 -15.24 -19.28 2.61
C SER A 64 -16.52 -18.79 1.90
N PRO A 65 -17.31 -19.68 1.28
CA PRO A 65 -18.50 -19.31 0.50
C PRO A 65 -19.47 -18.37 1.25
N ASP A 66 -19.66 -18.61 2.54
CA ASP A 66 -20.48 -17.82 3.47
C ASP A 66 -19.95 -16.38 3.68
N LYS A 67 -18.65 -16.15 3.47
CA LYS A 67 -18.02 -14.82 3.61
C LYS A 67 -17.99 -14.04 2.30
N LEU A 68 -18.40 -14.64 1.18
CA LEU A 68 -18.52 -13.91 -0.08
C LEU A 68 -19.68 -12.93 -0.01
N ARG A 69 -19.43 -11.69 -0.43
CA ARG A 69 -20.41 -10.61 -0.40
C ARG A 69 -20.80 -10.27 -1.84
N LEU A 70 -22.08 -9.96 -2.04
CA LEU A 70 -22.59 -9.44 -3.30
C LEU A 70 -21.92 -8.08 -3.58
N CYS A 71 -20.90 -8.05 -4.43
CA CYS A 71 -20.18 -6.81 -4.73
C CYS A 71 -20.99 -5.97 -5.72
N ASP A 72 -21.28 -4.73 -5.35
CA ASP A 72 -21.98 -3.78 -6.23
C ASP A 72 -21.11 -3.28 -7.38
N GLY A 73 -19.79 -3.51 -7.33
CA GLY A 73 -18.85 -3.03 -8.34
C GLY A 73 -18.31 -1.63 -8.04
N CYS A 74 -17.29 -1.23 -8.80
CA CYS A 74 -16.58 0.04 -8.56
C CYS A 74 -17.26 1.26 -9.20
N GLN A 75 -18.17 1.05 -10.15
CA GLN A 75 -18.87 2.14 -10.84
C GLN A 75 -20.11 2.62 -10.10
N THR A 76 -20.66 1.81 -9.19
CA THR A 76 -21.81 2.21 -8.35
C THR A 76 -21.46 3.45 -7.53
N PRO A 77 -22.29 4.50 -7.54
CA PRO A 77 -22.10 5.72 -6.76
C PRO A 77 -21.94 5.45 -5.24
N ASP A 78 -21.24 6.34 -4.53
CA ASP A 78 -20.97 6.14 -3.10
C ASP A 78 -22.17 6.48 -2.19
N ASP A 79 -23.05 7.38 -2.64
CA ASP A 79 -24.30 7.76 -1.97
C ASP A 79 -25.35 6.63 -1.94
N GLU A 80 -25.21 5.64 -2.83
CA GLU A 80 -25.99 4.39 -2.81
C GLU A 80 -25.50 3.38 -1.75
N ASN A 81 -24.48 3.72 -0.95
CA ASN A 81 -23.87 2.85 0.06
C ASN A 81 -23.50 1.43 -0.43
N PRO A 82 -22.75 1.31 -1.54
CA PRO A 82 -22.47 0.02 -2.19
C PRO A 82 -21.56 -0.90 -1.37
N VAL A 83 -21.88 -2.18 -1.41
CA VAL A 83 -21.08 -3.27 -0.88
C VAL A 83 -19.86 -3.50 -1.78
N ARG A 84 -18.66 -3.33 -1.20
CA ARG A 84 -17.38 -3.60 -1.87
C ARG A 84 -16.44 -4.34 -0.93
N TYR A 85 -15.55 -5.16 -1.50
CA TYR A 85 -14.57 -5.93 -0.74
C TYR A 85 -13.44 -5.08 -0.15
N GLN A 86 -13.09 -3.96 -0.78
CA GLN A 86 -11.92 -3.17 -0.41
C GLN A 86 -12.21 -1.67 -0.36
N ASN A 87 -11.67 -0.99 0.66
CA ASN A 87 -11.54 0.45 0.68
C ASN A 87 -10.35 0.88 -0.22
N CYS A 88 -10.55 0.77 -1.53
CA CYS A 88 -9.51 0.98 -2.54
C CYS A 88 -9.19 2.47 -2.71
N TYR A 89 -7.91 2.83 -2.56
CA TYR A 89 -7.44 4.21 -2.74
C TYR A 89 -7.37 4.63 -4.21
N VAL A 90 -7.14 3.69 -5.14
CA VAL A 90 -7.20 3.95 -6.59
C VAL A 90 -8.61 4.31 -7.02
N ARG A 91 -9.64 3.59 -6.55
CA ARG A 91 -11.05 3.93 -6.83
C ARG A 91 -11.37 5.36 -6.38
N ARG A 92 -11.02 5.70 -5.15
CA ARG A 92 -11.24 7.06 -4.60
C ARG A 92 -10.48 8.13 -5.39
N CYS A 93 -9.29 7.82 -5.89
CA CYS A 93 -8.54 8.72 -6.77
C CYS A 93 -9.29 8.95 -8.09
N ALA A 94 -9.79 7.89 -8.73
CA ALA A 94 -10.55 7.99 -9.97
C ALA A 94 -11.84 8.81 -9.79
N VAL A 95 -12.57 8.57 -8.70
CA VAL A 95 -13.76 9.38 -8.35
C VAL A 95 -13.40 10.84 -8.15
N ARG A 96 -12.32 11.13 -7.42
CA ARG A 96 -11.86 12.51 -7.19
C ARG A 96 -11.42 13.22 -8.47
N ASN A 97 -10.82 12.49 -9.40
CA ASN A 97 -10.45 13.00 -10.72
C ASN A 97 -11.67 13.11 -11.67
N GLY A 98 -12.85 12.62 -11.29
CA GLY A 98 -14.03 12.61 -12.16
C GLY A 98 -13.91 11.67 -13.36
N VAL A 99 -13.05 10.66 -13.31
CA VAL A 99 -12.80 9.75 -14.45
C VAL A 99 -13.61 8.45 -14.36
N GLU A 100 -14.06 7.95 -15.51
CA GLU A 100 -14.77 6.68 -15.59
C GLU A 100 -13.86 5.49 -15.24
N THR A 101 -12.67 5.45 -15.83
CA THR A 101 -11.61 4.49 -15.50
C THR A 101 -10.28 5.22 -15.43
N CYS A 102 -9.25 4.59 -14.87
CA CYS A 102 -7.90 5.17 -14.86
C CYS A 102 -7.39 5.46 -16.29
N ALA A 103 -7.87 4.76 -17.32
CA ALA A 103 -7.50 5.03 -18.71
C ALA A 103 -7.87 6.46 -19.16
N HIS A 104 -8.90 7.08 -18.55
CA HIS A 104 -9.31 8.46 -18.87
C HIS A 104 -8.47 9.52 -18.12
N CYS A 105 -7.54 9.12 -17.26
CA CYS A 105 -6.71 10.04 -16.49
C CYS A 105 -5.44 10.41 -17.27
N SER A 106 -5.04 11.68 -17.28
CA SER A 106 -3.77 12.11 -17.89
C SER A 106 -2.54 11.50 -17.21
N GLY A 107 -2.65 11.07 -15.96
CA GLY A 107 -1.58 10.42 -15.21
C GLY A 107 -1.48 8.90 -15.43
N TYR A 108 -2.33 8.30 -16.26
CA TYR A 108 -2.25 6.88 -16.57
C TYR A 108 -1.20 6.58 -17.65
N PRO A 109 -0.39 5.52 -17.50
CA PRO A 109 -0.38 4.57 -16.39
C PRO A 109 0.52 5.01 -15.22
N CYS A 110 -0.03 5.12 -14.00
CA CYS A 110 0.72 5.48 -12.79
C CYS A 110 1.13 4.26 -11.95
N GLU A 111 2.14 4.44 -11.08
CA GLU A 111 2.69 3.39 -10.21
C GLU A 111 1.62 2.76 -9.32
N ASP A 112 0.67 3.54 -8.79
CA ASP A 112 -0.35 3.07 -7.87
C ASP A 112 -1.33 2.08 -8.52
N VAL A 113 -1.72 2.33 -9.76
CA VAL A 113 -2.56 1.42 -10.54
C VAL A 113 -1.76 0.16 -10.88
N LYS A 114 -0.52 0.31 -11.36
CA LYS A 114 0.37 -0.83 -11.64
C LYS A 114 0.58 -1.72 -10.41
N ASN A 115 0.75 -1.13 -9.24
CA ASN A 115 0.98 -1.83 -7.98
C ASN A 115 -0.28 -2.51 -7.43
N LEU A 116 -1.48 -2.01 -7.73
CA LEU A 116 -2.73 -2.66 -7.35
C LEU A 116 -2.88 -4.03 -8.02
N HIS A 117 -2.40 -4.16 -9.25
CA HIS A 117 -2.46 -5.38 -10.06
C HIS A 117 -1.24 -6.31 -9.86
N VAL A 118 -0.50 -6.22 -8.75
CA VAL A 118 0.66 -7.13 -8.51
C VAL A 118 0.23 -8.60 -8.35
N ILE A 119 -1.04 -8.85 -8.00
CA ILE A 119 -1.66 -10.19 -8.03
C ILE A 119 -2.15 -10.57 -9.45
N GLN A 120 -2.19 -9.60 -10.38
CA GLN A 120 -2.96 -9.61 -11.63
C GLN A 120 -2.11 -9.04 -12.80
N ARG A 121 -0.86 -9.49 -12.89
CA ARG A 121 0.11 -9.04 -13.90
C ARG A 121 -0.25 -9.59 -15.28
N ALA A 122 0.28 -8.97 -16.33
CA ALA A 122 0.13 -9.44 -17.71
C ALA A 122 0.64 -10.88 -17.93
N ASP A 123 1.54 -11.36 -17.06
CA ASP A 123 2.06 -12.74 -17.05
C ASP A 123 1.29 -13.69 -16.11
N ALA A 124 0.09 -13.30 -15.64
CA ALA A 124 -0.66 -14.06 -14.65
C ALA A 124 -0.99 -15.47 -15.15
N ARG A 125 -1.38 -15.62 -16.42
CA ARG A 125 -1.70 -16.92 -17.01
C ARG A 125 -0.49 -17.84 -16.99
N GLU A 126 0.66 -17.38 -17.47
CA GLU A 126 1.91 -18.14 -17.54
C GLU A 126 2.37 -18.57 -16.15
N ARG A 127 2.30 -17.66 -15.17
CA ARG A 127 2.69 -17.97 -13.78
C ARG A 127 1.75 -18.96 -13.12
N ILE A 128 0.45 -18.89 -13.41
CA ILE A 128 -0.53 -19.84 -12.90
C ILE A 128 -0.33 -21.22 -13.57
N VAL A 129 -0.10 -21.27 -14.88
CA VAL A 129 0.26 -22.52 -15.59
C VAL A 129 1.53 -23.13 -15.00
N ALA A 130 2.59 -22.33 -14.81
CA ALA A 130 3.83 -22.79 -14.22
C ALA A 130 3.64 -23.34 -12.79
N ARG A 131 2.75 -22.72 -12.00
CA ARG A 131 2.42 -23.18 -10.65
C ARG A 131 1.55 -24.45 -10.64
N LEU A 132 0.59 -24.56 -11.56
CA LEU A 132 -0.35 -25.69 -11.61
C LEU A 132 0.18 -26.89 -12.40
N GLY A 133 1.24 -26.70 -13.20
CA GLY A 133 1.82 -27.74 -14.05
C GLY A 133 0.89 -28.23 -15.16
N THR A 134 -0.23 -27.55 -15.39
CA THR A 134 -1.29 -27.93 -16.34
C THR A 134 -1.82 -26.71 -17.08
N PRO A 135 -2.23 -26.85 -18.36
CA PRO A 135 -2.92 -25.78 -19.07
C PRO A 135 -4.21 -25.38 -18.35
N ILE A 136 -4.53 -24.09 -18.38
CA ILE A 136 -5.76 -23.56 -17.79
C ILE A 136 -6.86 -23.66 -18.85
N PRO A 137 -7.98 -24.34 -18.57
CA PRO A 137 -9.13 -24.35 -19.47
C PRO A 137 -9.57 -22.93 -19.81
N GLU A 138 -9.97 -22.68 -21.06
CA GLU A 138 -10.31 -21.33 -21.52
C GLU A 138 -11.48 -20.73 -20.71
N GLU A 139 -12.47 -21.56 -20.35
CA GLU A 139 -13.58 -21.16 -19.49
C GLU A 139 -13.13 -20.64 -18.12
N ASP A 140 -12.11 -21.27 -17.53
CA ASP A 140 -11.58 -20.92 -16.23
C ASP A 140 -10.70 -19.67 -16.31
N TYR A 141 -9.94 -19.51 -17.40
CA TYR A 141 -9.20 -18.30 -17.68
C TYR A 141 -10.14 -17.09 -17.77
N LEU A 142 -11.20 -17.20 -18.58
CA LEU A 142 -12.19 -16.14 -18.76
C LEU A 142 -13.00 -15.83 -17.49
N ALA A 143 -13.17 -16.80 -16.58
CA ALA A 143 -13.92 -16.61 -15.35
C ALA A 143 -13.07 -16.11 -14.17
N PHE A 144 -11.81 -16.55 -14.06
CA PHE A 144 -11.02 -16.36 -12.83
C PHE A 144 -9.70 -15.62 -13.01
N ILE A 145 -9.29 -15.32 -14.25
CA ILE A 145 -8.00 -14.68 -14.54
C ILE A 145 -8.20 -13.41 -15.38
N GLU A 146 -8.76 -13.55 -16.58
CA GLU A 146 -9.00 -12.42 -17.51
C GLU A 146 -9.74 -11.24 -16.85
N PRO A 147 -10.79 -11.45 -16.02
CA PRO A 147 -11.51 -10.33 -15.40
C PRO A 147 -10.62 -9.47 -14.50
N TYR A 148 -9.45 -9.96 -14.13
CA TYR A 148 -8.50 -9.28 -13.28
C TYR A 148 -7.33 -8.66 -14.04
N GLU A 149 -7.20 -8.86 -15.36
CA GLU A 149 -6.17 -8.27 -16.23
C GLU A 149 -6.40 -6.76 -16.48
N GLY A 150 -6.55 -5.99 -15.39
CA GLY A 150 -7.03 -4.61 -15.45
C GLY A 150 -6.12 -3.67 -16.24
N ILE A 151 -4.79 -3.87 -16.22
CA ILE A 151 -3.88 -3.06 -17.05
C ILE A 151 -4.16 -3.26 -18.54
N LYS A 152 -4.31 -4.52 -18.99
CA LYS A 152 -4.64 -4.84 -20.38
C LYS A 152 -5.94 -4.16 -20.80
N HIS A 153 -7.01 -4.29 -20.00
CA HIS A 153 -8.28 -3.64 -20.30
C HIS A 153 -8.17 -2.11 -20.32
N LEU A 154 -7.40 -1.52 -19.39
CA LEU A 154 -7.19 -0.06 -19.38
C LEU A 154 -6.37 0.40 -20.58
N ASP A 155 -5.39 -0.38 -21.05
CA ASP A 155 -4.61 -0.07 -22.25
C ASP A 155 -5.52 -0.13 -23.51
N GLU A 156 -6.38 -1.15 -23.60
CA GLU A 156 -7.39 -1.28 -24.67
C GLU A 156 -8.37 -0.10 -24.66
N ILE A 157 -8.92 0.26 -23.48
CA ILE A 157 -9.78 1.44 -23.34
C ILE A 157 -9.00 2.70 -23.73
N ARG A 158 -7.77 2.89 -23.23
CA ARG A 158 -6.96 4.08 -23.51
C ARG A 158 -6.72 4.25 -25.01
N ALA A 159 -6.49 3.15 -25.72
CA ALA A 159 -6.27 3.16 -27.17
C ALA A 159 -7.50 3.60 -27.97
N SER A 160 -8.72 3.48 -27.41
CA SER A 160 -9.95 3.94 -28.05
C SER A 160 -10.34 5.38 -27.71
N LEU A 161 -9.62 6.06 -26.80
CA LEU A 161 -9.98 7.41 -26.34
C LEU A 161 -9.35 8.50 -27.21
N GLY A 162 -10.13 9.57 -27.47
CA GLY A 162 -9.64 10.82 -28.03
C GLY A 162 -8.99 11.72 -26.98
N PRO A 163 -8.22 12.76 -27.38
CA PRO A 163 -7.65 13.73 -26.44
C PRO A 163 -8.68 14.42 -25.53
N GLU A 164 -9.91 14.61 -26.00
CA GLU A 164 -11.04 15.19 -25.29
C GLU A 164 -11.57 14.31 -24.15
N ASP A 165 -11.36 13.00 -24.22
CA ASP A 165 -11.75 12.05 -23.18
C ASP A 165 -10.74 12.01 -22.03
N ILE A 166 -9.57 12.63 -22.22
CA ILE A 166 -8.48 12.61 -21.23
C ILE A 166 -8.64 13.77 -20.25
N VAL A 167 -8.98 13.41 -19.02
CA VAL A 167 -9.13 14.35 -17.91
C VAL A 167 -7.78 14.55 -17.22
N GLY A 168 -7.42 15.82 -17.00
CA GLY A 168 -6.24 16.20 -16.24
C GLY A 168 -6.26 15.62 -14.82
N MET A 169 -5.17 14.95 -14.42
CA MET A 169 -5.05 14.41 -13.06
C MET A 169 -5.10 15.52 -12.02
N THR A 170 -5.99 15.39 -11.02
CA THR A 170 -5.99 16.29 -9.86
C THR A 170 -4.73 16.05 -9.02
N LYS A 171 -3.93 17.09 -8.89
CA LYS A 171 -2.70 17.10 -8.10
C LYS A 171 -3.00 17.41 -6.63
N VAL A 172 -2.31 16.71 -5.73
CA VAL A 172 -2.33 16.94 -4.28
C VAL A 172 -0.92 16.85 -3.71
N SER A 173 -0.71 17.39 -2.51
CA SER A 173 0.54 17.23 -1.76
C SER A 173 0.38 16.28 -0.57
N ALA A 174 1.41 15.50 -0.26
CA ALA A 174 1.55 14.81 1.01
C ALA A 174 2.56 15.60 1.84
N ARG A 175 2.10 16.20 2.95
CA ARG A 175 2.98 16.82 3.95
C ARG A 175 2.59 16.33 5.34
N PRO A 176 3.57 15.97 6.20
CA PRO A 176 3.27 15.60 7.56
C PRO A 176 2.81 16.81 8.37
N LYS A 177 1.95 16.57 9.38
CA LYS A 177 1.63 17.57 10.39
C LYS A 177 2.66 17.46 11.50
N LEU A 178 3.53 18.46 11.61
CA LEU A 178 4.62 18.50 12.58
C LEU A 178 4.34 19.54 13.67
N VAL A 179 5.02 19.41 14.80
CA VAL A 179 5.19 20.49 15.78
C VAL A 179 6.47 21.24 15.41
N ASP A 180 6.52 22.54 15.67
CA ASP A 180 7.73 23.32 15.42
C ASP A 180 8.89 22.82 16.27
N PHE A 181 10.11 22.88 15.72
CA PHE A 181 11.30 22.50 16.46
C PHE A 181 11.51 23.51 17.61
N PRO A 182 11.74 23.04 18.85
CA PRO A 182 11.93 23.92 19.99
C PRO A 182 13.21 24.77 19.88
N ASP A 183 13.09 26.04 20.27
CA ASP A 183 14.25 26.92 20.48
C ASP A 183 14.95 26.60 21.82
N ASP A 184 16.22 27.02 21.95
CA ASP A 184 17.00 27.02 23.21
C ASP A 184 17.09 25.67 23.94
N LEU A 185 17.43 24.61 23.20
CA LEU A 185 17.66 23.28 23.78
C LEU A 185 18.84 23.25 24.77
N PRO A 186 18.74 22.55 25.91
CA PRO A 186 19.77 22.49 26.95
C PRO A 186 20.89 21.48 26.63
N PHE A 187 21.28 21.36 25.36
CA PHE A 187 22.30 20.41 24.89
C PHE A 187 23.47 21.12 24.20
N SER A 188 24.57 20.40 23.97
CA SER A 188 25.67 20.90 23.14
C SER A 188 25.19 21.23 21.71
N LYS A 189 26.04 21.93 20.94
CA LYS A 189 25.73 22.24 19.53
C LYS A 189 25.64 20.97 18.69
N GLU A 190 26.50 20.01 18.99
CA GLU A 190 26.57 18.72 18.33
C GLU A 190 25.31 17.89 18.60
N GLU A 191 24.86 17.81 19.85
CA GLU A 191 23.62 17.11 20.23
C GLU A 191 22.37 17.80 19.64
N THR A 192 22.32 19.13 19.69
CA THR A 192 21.24 19.91 19.07
C THR A 192 21.17 19.64 17.57
N SER A 193 22.31 19.61 16.88
CA SER A 193 22.40 19.29 15.45
C SER A 193 21.91 17.87 15.15
N ALA A 194 22.17 16.91 16.04
CA ALA A 194 21.67 15.54 15.90
C ALA A 194 20.14 15.47 16.05
N PHE A 195 19.54 16.21 16.98
CA PHE A 195 18.07 16.31 17.09
C PHE A 195 17.46 17.01 15.87
N GLU A 196 18.08 18.07 15.35
CA GLU A 196 17.66 18.71 14.10
C GLU A 196 17.66 17.75 12.92
N ALA A 197 18.69 16.89 12.82
CA ALA A 197 18.76 15.88 11.76
C ALA A 197 17.58 14.88 11.85
N ILE A 198 17.23 14.43 13.06
CA ILE A 198 16.03 13.60 13.29
C ILE A 198 14.77 14.36 12.88
N TYR A 199 14.65 15.64 13.26
CA TYR A 199 13.50 16.46 12.89
C TYR A 199 13.35 16.56 11.37
N ARG A 200 14.44 16.87 10.66
CA ARG A 200 14.48 16.94 9.20
C ARG A 200 14.13 15.61 8.56
N LEU A 201 14.66 14.49 9.07
CA LEU A 201 14.26 13.14 8.62
C LEU A 201 12.75 12.94 8.78
N LEU A 202 12.22 13.15 9.98
CA LEU A 202 10.79 12.97 10.25
C LEU A 202 9.92 13.92 9.43
N ALA A 203 10.41 15.10 9.08
CA ALA A 203 9.74 16.05 8.19
C ALA A 203 9.79 15.62 6.71
N ALA A 204 10.93 15.12 6.26
CA ALA A 204 11.19 14.76 4.87
C ALA A 204 10.46 13.47 4.45
N VAL A 205 10.33 12.50 5.36
CA VAL A 205 9.71 11.19 5.06
C VAL A 205 8.32 11.38 4.43
N GLU A 206 8.21 11.05 3.14
CA GLU A 206 6.98 11.16 2.35
C GLU A 206 6.43 12.58 2.12
N SER A 207 7.26 13.61 2.26
CA SER A 207 6.91 14.97 1.85
C SER A 207 7.06 15.09 0.34
N VAL A 208 5.94 15.07 -0.40
CA VAL A 208 5.94 15.09 -1.88
C VAL A 208 4.79 15.95 -2.39
N GLU A 209 5.04 16.72 -3.45
CA GLU A 209 4.06 17.59 -4.12
C GLU A 209 3.64 17.02 -5.47
N ASP A 210 2.56 17.58 -6.04
CA ASP A 210 2.11 17.27 -7.40
C ASP A 210 1.84 15.79 -7.68
N ILE A 211 1.44 15.04 -6.66
CA ILE A 211 1.12 13.62 -6.76
C ILE A 211 -0.39 13.37 -6.92
N SER A 212 -0.75 12.17 -7.34
CA SER A 212 -2.14 11.71 -7.35
C SER A 212 -2.69 11.50 -5.94
N TYR A 213 -4.01 11.51 -5.78
CA TYR A 213 -4.64 11.13 -4.51
C TYR A 213 -4.31 9.68 -4.10
N ALA A 214 -4.22 8.76 -5.08
CA ALA A 214 -3.85 7.37 -4.83
C ALA A 214 -2.46 7.30 -4.18
N ARG A 215 -1.49 8.03 -4.76
CA ARG A 215 -0.13 8.13 -4.24
C ARG A 215 -0.14 8.73 -2.84
N GLN A 216 -0.85 9.84 -2.63
CA GLN A 216 -0.95 10.48 -1.31
C GLN A 216 -1.44 9.49 -0.23
N ALA A 217 -2.45 8.68 -0.54
CA ALA A 217 -2.96 7.66 0.37
C ALA A 217 -1.97 6.52 0.61
N ALA A 218 -1.27 6.06 -0.43
CA ALA A 218 -0.22 5.05 -0.33
C ALA A 218 0.95 5.53 0.53
N LEU A 219 1.43 6.76 0.30
CA LEU A 219 2.52 7.38 1.06
C LEU A 219 2.13 7.60 2.53
N LYS A 220 0.91 8.04 2.85
CA LYS A 220 0.42 8.13 4.25
C LYS A 220 0.52 6.79 4.99
N LYS A 221 0.19 5.68 4.31
CA LYS A 221 0.33 4.33 4.88
C LYS A 221 1.80 3.94 5.03
N ARG A 222 2.63 4.20 4.01
CA ARG A 222 4.07 3.93 4.00
C ARG A 222 4.78 4.69 5.13
N ARG A 223 4.55 6.00 5.26
CA ARG A 223 5.04 6.86 6.36
C ARG A 223 4.84 6.21 7.71
N ARG A 224 3.62 5.78 8.04
CA ARG A 224 3.33 5.17 9.34
C ARG A 224 4.22 3.95 9.62
N HIS A 225 4.53 3.14 8.60
CA HIS A 225 5.41 1.98 8.75
C HIS A 225 6.88 2.39 8.89
N LEU A 226 7.36 3.35 8.10
CA LEU A 226 8.72 3.88 8.21
C LEU A 226 8.97 4.46 9.60
N LEU A 227 8.04 5.30 10.10
CA LEU A 227 8.15 5.88 11.44
C LEU A 227 8.10 4.83 12.54
N LYS A 228 7.33 3.75 12.37
CA LYS A 228 7.33 2.64 13.33
C LYS A 228 8.66 1.89 13.36
N ILE A 229 9.35 1.75 12.22
CA ILE A 229 10.68 1.15 12.16
C ILE A 229 11.66 2.04 12.93
N LEU A 230 11.72 3.34 12.62
CA LEU A 230 12.57 4.31 13.34
C LEU A 230 12.28 4.31 14.85
N TRP A 231 10.99 4.32 15.22
CA TRP A 231 10.56 4.22 16.62
C TRP A 231 11.03 2.93 17.28
N ALA A 232 10.88 1.78 16.62
CA ALA A 232 11.26 0.49 17.18
C ALA A 232 12.77 0.40 17.43
N PHE A 233 13.58 0.87 16.49
CA PHE A 233 15.02 0.95 16.67
C PHE A 233 15.42 1.95 17.75
N GLY A 234 14.87 3.16 17.75
CA GLY A 234 15.17 4.15 18.81
C GLY A 234 14.81 3.64 20.20
N ARG A 235 13.64 3.02 20.36
CA ARG A 235 13.10 2.63 21.67
C ARG A 235 13.63 1.30 22.19
N PHE A 236 13.84 0.32 21.31
CA PHE A 236 14.16 -1.06 21.68
C PHE A 236 15.45 -1.59 21.06
N GLY A 237 16.03 -0.87 20.10
CA GLY A 237 17.29 -1.23 19.48
C GLY A 237 18.42 -1.17 20.49
N LYS A 238 19.26 -2.20 20.49
CA LYS A 238 20.49 -2.27 21.30
C LYS A 238 21.69 -1.98 20.40
N PRO A 239 22.71 -1.25 20.88
CA PRO A 239 23.97 -1.14 20.15
C PRO A 239 24.52 -2.54 19.85
N LYS A 240 24.98 -2.76 18.62
CA LYS A 240 25.65 -4.02 18.24
C LYS A 240 26.93 -4.25 19.05
N GLU A 241 27.63 -3.16 19.30
CA GLU A 241 28.83 -3.05 20.12
C GLU A 241 28.79 -1.71 20.87
N GLU A 242 29.54 -1.59 21.96
CA GLU A 242 29.57 -0.37 22.78
C GLU A 242 30.14 0.81 21.97
N GLY A 243 29.38 1.90 21.85
CA GLY A 243 29.73 3.03 20.96
C GLY A 243 29.61 2.72 19.47
N GLY A 244 29.04 1.57 19.09
CA GLY A 244 28.90 1.15 17.70
C GLY A 244 27.91 1.99 16.88
N SER A 245 28.09 2.01 15.57
CA SER A 245 27.27 2.75 14.61
C SER A 245 25.96 2.07 14.21
N HIS A 246 25.61 0.95 14.84
CA HIS A 246 24.48 0.12 14.48
C HIS A 246 23.61 -0.21 15.69
N LEU A 247 22.29 -0.12 15.50
CA LEU A 247 21.29 -0.69 16.41
C LEU A 247 20.78 -2.01 15.86
N VAL A 248 20.57 -2.96 16.77
CA VAL A 248 20.03 -4.29 16.50
C VAL A 248 18.71 -4.46 17.22
N ILE A 249 17.71 -5.00 16.53
CA ILE A 249 16.43 -5.43 17.10
C ILE A 249 16.13 -6.86 16.66
N ASP A 250 15.78 -7.73 17.61
CA ASP A 250 15.39 -9.11 17.32
C ASP A 250 13.97 -9.17 16.71
N GLY A 251 13.68 -10.28 16.04
CA GLY A 251 12.39 -10.48 15.36
C GLY A 251 11.17 -10.46 16.27
N GLU A 252 11.30 -10.88 17.53
CA GLU A 252 10.19 -10.90 18.49
C GLU A 252 9.85 -9.47 18.90
N THR A 253 10.86 -8.69 19.28
CA THR A 253 10.72 -7.28 19.63
C THR A 253 10.16 -6.47 18.47
N TYR A 254 10.65 -6.69 17.24
CA TYR A 254 10.14 -6.02 16.04
C TYR A 254 8.66 -6.31 15.80
N LEU A 255 8.25 -7.59 15.84
CA LEU A 255 6.87 -7.99 15.59
C LEU A 255 5.91 -7.52 16.71
N ALA A 256 6.39 -7.42 17.95
CA ALA A 256 5.63 -6.87 19.07
C ALA A 256 5.17 -5.41 18.84
N GLN A 257 5.92 -4.64 18.03
CA GLN A 257 5.55 -3.25 17.67
C GLN A 257 4.41 -3.15 16.63
N LYS A 258 3.83 -4.29 16.25
CA LYS A 258 2.77 -4.38 15.23
C LYS A 258 3.24 -3.72 13.92
N ILE A 259 4.51 -3.95 13.56
CA ILE A 259 5.08 -3.62 12.26
C ILE A 259 4.72 -4.74 11.27
N HIS A 260 4.78 -4.45 9.98
CA HIS A 260 4.39 -5.41 8.96
C HIS A 260 5.32 -6.65 8.97
N SER A 261 4.76 -7.86 8.95
CA SER A 261 5.53 -9.11 8.96
C SER A 261 5.87 -9.65 7.57
N SER A 262 5.17 -9.27 6.50
CA SER A 262 5.56 -9.66 5.13
C SER A 262 6.96 -9.14 4.79
N TYR A 263 7.88 -10.07 4.54
CA TYR A 263 9.29 -9.77 4.31
C TYR A 263 9.52 -8.86 3.11
N SER A 264 8.82 -9.10 2.00
CA SER A 264 8.90 -8.24 0.80
C SER A 264 8.52 -6.78 1.11
N ARG A 265 7.51 -6.56 1.96
CA ARG A 265 7.14 -5.21 2.41
C ARG A 265 8.18 -4.61 3.34
N VAL A 266 8.75 -5.40 4.26
CA VAL A 266 9.84 -4.95 5.13
C VAL A 266 11.05 -4.50 4.31
N LYS A 267 11.49 -5.30 3.33
CA LYS A 267 12.56 -4.91 2.40
C LYS A 267 12.25 -3.59 1.69
N ASN A 268 11.02 -3.41 1.21
CA ASN A 268 10.62 -2.17 0.54
C ASN A 268 10.66 -0.96 1.48
N TYR A 269 10.31 -1.14 2.77
CA TYR A 269 10.41 -0.07 3.76
C TYR A 269 11.87 0.28 4.07
N CYS A 270 12.73 -0.72 4.30
CA CYS A 270 14.16 -0.47 4.49
C CYS A 270 14.78 0.21 3.26
N LYS A 271 14.43 -0.23 2.05
CA LYS A 271 14.89 0.42 0.81
C LYS A 271 14.47 1.88 0.72
N ALA A 272 13.24 2.20 1.14
CA ALA A 272 12.77 3.59 1.16
C ALA A 272 13.49 4.46 2.20
N LEU A 273 13.97 3.87 3.31
CA LEU A 273 14.74 4.58 4.33
C LEU A 273 16.13 5.04 3.83
N VAL A 274 16.71 4.33 2.86
CA VAL A 274 17.99 4.70 2.22
C VAL A 274 17.93 6.08 1.56
N GLU A 275 16.78 6.49 1.02
CA GLU A 275 16.58 7.83 0.44
C GLU A 275 16.78 8.97 1.46
N TYR A 276 16.79 8.65 2.76
CA TYR A 276 16.96 9.59 3.86
C TYR A 276 18.23 9.32 4.68
N GLY A 277 19.19 8.58 4.13
CA GLY A 277 20.46 8.24 4.79
C GLY A 277 20.30 7.27 5.96
N VAL A 278 19.23 6.46 5.97
CA VAL A 278 18.99 5.43 6.99
C VAL A 278 19.13 4.05 6.37
N ARG A 279 20.17 3.32 6.76
CA ARG A 279 20.35 1.92 6.36
C ARG A 279 19.60 1.02 7.31
N CYS A 280 18.91 0.04 6.74
CA CYS A 280 18.05 -0.88 7.45
C CYS A 280 18.17 -2.24 6.76
N GLU A 281 18.63 -3.26 7.48
CA GLU A 281 18.89 -4.57 6.90
C GLU A 281 18.27 -5.66 7.74
N HIS A 282 17.73 -6.67 7.06
CA HIS A 282 17.26 -7.89 7.69
C HIS A 282 18.35 -8.95 7.60
N VAL A 283 18.75 -9.50 8.74
CA VAL A 283 19.82 -10.48 8.85
C VAL A 283 19.25 -11.81 9.36
N PRO A 284 19.15 -12.84 8.51
CA PRO A 284 18.76 -14.18 8.95
C PRO A 284 19.90 -14.82 9.77
N LEU A 285 19.55 -15.52 10.85
CA LEU A 285 20.50 -16.27 11.69
C LEU A 285 20.75 -17.69 11.15
N THR A 286 19.84 -18.17 10.31
CA THR A 286 19.87 -19.50 9.68
C THR A 286 19.46 -19.37 8.22
N GLU A 287 19.90 -20.29 7.37
CA GLU A 287 19.54 -20.28 5.95
C GLU A 287 18.01 -20.39 5.75
N GLU A 288 17.36 -21.21 6.57
CA GLU A 288 15.91 -21.46 6.51
C GLU A 288 15.22 -21.25 7.87
N GLY A 289 13.88 -21.27 7.88
CA GLY A 289 13.09 -21.32 9.11
C GLY A 289 12.70 -19.98 9.72
N TRP A 290 13.14 -18.85 9.16
CA TRP A 290 12.75 -17.49 9.59
C TRP A 290 11.56 -16.91 8.81
N LEU A 291 11.16 -17.55 7.70
CA LEU A 291 9.95 -17.23 6.93
C LEU A 291 8.88 -18.31 7.06
N THR A 292 7.62 -17.91 7.03
CA THR A 292 6.51 -18.81 6.72
C THR A 292 6.50 -19.12 5.22
N PRO A 293 5.87 -20.23 4.78
CA PRO A 293 5.69 -20.49 3.35
C PRO A 293 5.00 -19.35 2.59
N GLY A 294 4.16 -18.56 3.28
CA GLY A 294 3.51 -17.37 2.73
C GLY A 294 4.39 -16.10 2.69
N GLY A 295 5.68 -16.20 3.01
CA GLY A 295 6.63 -15.08 2.96
C GLY A 295 6.47 -14.06 4.09
N ALA A 296 5.87 -14.45 5.22
CA ALA A 296 5.83 -13.65 6.43
C ALA A 296 6.97 -14.02 7.38
N LEU A 297 7.56 -13.03 8.04
CA LEU A 297 8.57 -13.19 9.07
C LEU A 297 7.99 -13.94 10.27
N ARG A 298 8.72 -14.96 10.75
CA ARG A 298 8.46 -15.66 12.00
C ARG A 298 9.02 -14.86 13.19
N ARG A 299 8.73 -15.28 14.41
CA ARG A 299 9.18 -14.56 15.63
C ARG A 299 10.70 -14.58 15.84
N GLY A 300 11.37 -15.65 15.44
CA GLY A 300 12.80 -15.82 15.64
C GLY A 300 13.53 -16.29 14.39
N GLY A 301 14.84 -16.50 14.53
CA GLY A 301 15.73 -16.90 13.44
C GLY A 301 16.27 -15.75 12.59
N TRP A 302 16.07 -14.50 13.04
CA TRP A 302 16.57 -13.30 12.37
C TRP A 302 16.59 -12.11 13.34
N PHE A 303 17.35 -11.10 12.97
CA PHE A 303 17.31 -9.76 13.56
C PHE A 303 17.36 -8.71 12.45
N MET A 304 17.14 -7.46 12.80
CA MET A 304 17.39 -6.34 11.89
C MET A 304 18.43 -5.39 12.46
N GLU A 305 19.21 -4.80 11.57
CA GLU A 305 20.18 -3.76 11.89
C GLU A 305 19.75 -2.43 11.28
N MET A 306 20.07 -1.33 11.96
CA MET A 306 19.86 0.02 11.44
C MET A 306 21.04 0.93 11.79
N SER A 307 21.44 1.75 10.84
CA SER A 307 22.46 2.79 11.00
C SER A 307 22.07 4.04 10.21
N PHE A 308 22.73 5.14 10.54
CA PHE A 308 22.67 6.39 9.78
C PHE A 308 23.95 6.54 8.98
N ASP A 309 23.83 6.97 7.73
CA ASP A 309 24.98 7.37 6.93
C ASP A 309 25.67 8.60 7.56
N ASP A 310 26.96 8.79 7.26
CA ASP A 310 27.74 9.88 7.85
C ASP A 310 27.18 11.27 7.50
N ASP A 311 26.67 11.44 6.28
CA ASP A 311 26.00 12.67 5.82
C ASP A 311 24.63 12.89 6.49
N ALA A 312 24.00 11.82 6.99
CA ALA A 312 22.82 11.86 7.83
C ALA A 312 23.14 12.02 9.33
N GLY A 313 24.41 12.18 9.70
CA GLY A 313 24.88 12.45 11.07
C GLY A 313 25.30 11.22 11.88
N GLY A 314 25.34 10.04 11.26
CA GLY A 314 25.98 8.83 11.80
C GLY A 314 25.58 8.47 13.24
N VAL A 315 26.58 8.18 14.07
CA VAL A 315 26.40 7.70 15.46
C VAL A 315 25.67 8.73 16.33
N SER A 316 25.97 10.02 16.18
CA SER A 316 25.34 11.08 16.99
C SER A 316 23.82 11.14 16.79
N VAL A 317 23.35 10.95 15.55
CA VAL A 317 21.91 10.90 15.24
C VAL A 317 21.27 9.62 15.75
N LEU A 318 21.99 8.51 15.71
CA LEU A 318 21.55 7.22 16.26
C LEU A 318 21.37 7.30 17.79
N GLU A 319 22.29 7.95 18.50
CA GLU A 319 22.19 8.21 19.94
C GLU A 319 21.06 9.18 20.28
N ALA A 320 20.96 10.29 19.54
CA ALA A 320 19.87 11.26 19.69
C ALA A 320 18.49 10.60 19.47
N LEU A 321 18.37 9.66 18.53
CA LEU A 321 17.12 8.93 18.29
C LEU A 321 16.71 8.09 19.51
N ARG A 322 17.68 7.42 20.14
CA ARG A 322 17.45 6.66 21.37
C ARG A 322 17.05 7.56 22.52
N GLY A 323 17.78 8.65 22.73
CA GLY A 323 17.47 9.64 23.78
C GLY A 323 16.09 10.25 23.60
N TYR A 324 15.75 10.66 22.38
CA TYR A 324 14.45 11.27 22.06
C TYR A 324 13.29 10.28 22.30
N THR A 325 13.41 9.05 21.80
CA THR A 325 12.36 8.04 21.97
C THR A 325 12.21 7.58 23.43
N ALA A 326 13.30 7.55 24.19
CA ALA A 326 13.27 7.27 25.63
C ALA A 326 12.52 8.36 26.40
N ARG A 327 12.86 9.65 26.20
CA ARG A 327 12.18 10.78 26.84
C ARG A 327 10.70 10.84 26.50
N LEU A 328 10.34 10.64 25.23
CA LEU A 328 8.93 10.55 24.83
C LEU A 328 8.18 9.42 25.55
N ASN A 329 8.84 8.27 25.72
CA ASN A 329 8.23 7.13 26.39
C ASN A 329 8.07 7.36 27.90
N GLU A 330 9.04 8.01 28.54
CA GLU A 330 8.99 8.39 29.94
C GLU A 330 7.83 9.35 30.22
N GLU A 331 7.70 10.40 29.40
CA GLU A 331 6.67 11.43 29.59
C GLU A 331 5.27 10.97 29.15
N TYR A 332 5.15 10.26 28.02
CA TYR A 332 3.85 10.00 27.39
C TYR A 332 3.43 8.52 27.36
N GLY A 333 4.28 7.59 27.81
CA GLY A 333 3.98 6.16 27.86
C GLY A 333 3.44 5.60 26.53
N GLU A 334 2.26 4.98 26.57
CA GLU A 334 1.61 4.40 25.37
C GLU A 334 1.31 5.43 24.27
N ARG A 335 1.25 6.73 24.60
CA ARG A 335 1.00 7.81 23.64
C ARG A 335 2.27 8.32 22.97
N ALA A 336 3.45 7.88 23.40
CA ALA A 336 4.74 8.39 22.94
C ALA A 336 4.91 8.34 21.40
N PHE A 337 4.50 7.24 20.75
CA PHE A 337 4.58 7.13 19.30
C PHE A 337 3.75 8.20 18.56
N ARG A 338 2.63 8.67 19.15
CA ARG A 338 1.83 9.76 18.55
C ARG A 338 2.63 11.05 18.50
N TYR A 339 3.40 11.36 19.53
CA TYR A 339 4.26 12.55 19.60
C TYR A 339 5.47 12.40 18.68
N PHE A 340 6.12 11.23 18.68
CA PHE A 340 7.18 10.90 17.72
C PHE A 340 6.71 11.10 16.27
N SER A 341 5.50 10.65 15.92
CA SER A 341 4.97 10.76 14.55
C SER A 341 4.77 12.19 14.04
N LYS A 342 4.73 13.15 14.97
CA LYS A 342 4.62 14.59 14.73
C LYS A 342 5.94 15.32 14.92
N ALA A 343 7.04 14.61 15.17
CA ALA A 343 8.32 15.19 15.56
C ALA A 343 8.19 16.20 16.72
N ASP A 344 7.31 15.90 17.70
CA ASP A 344 7.13 16.77 18.86
C ASP A 344 8.35 16.63 19.79
N MET A 345 9.27 17.57 19.66
CA MET A 345 10.55 17.58 20.37
C MET A 345 10.56 18.44 21.62
N ARG A 346 9.40 18.97 22.04
CA ARG A 346 9.30 19.80 23.26
C ARG A 346 9.66 19.03 24.54
N VAL A 347 9.56 17.69 24.51
CA VAL A 347 10.03 16.79 25.59
C VAL A 347 11.54 16.89 25.84
N LEU A 348 12.31 17.51 24.93
CA LEU A 348 13.74 17.72 25.08
C LEU A 348 14.07 18.92 25.99
N ILE A 349 13.10 19.80 26.26
CA ILE A 349 13.23 20.94 27.19
C ILE A 349 12.66 20.60 28.58
N MET A 350 11.79 19.59 28.65
CA MET A 350 11.22 19.07 29.89
C MET A 350 12.25 18.22 30.65
#